data_AF-G5HGP2-F1
#
_entry.id   AF-G5HGP2-F1
#
_cell.length_a   1.000
_cell.length_b   1.000
_cell.length_c   1.000
_cell.angle_alpha   90.00
_cell.angle_beta   90.00
_cell.angle_gamma   90.00
#
_symmetry.space_group_name_H-M   'P 1'
#
loop_
_entity.id
_entity.type
_entity.pdbx_description
1 polymer ?
#
loop_
_entity_poly.entity_id
_entity_poly.type
_entity_poly.pdbx_seq_one_letter_code
_entity_poly.pdbx_strand_id
1 'polypeptide(L)' 'MRLDNRKLLIIMAEKETGVRALARLSGVSAASISNYIRGNSSPTLQSLGKISKGLGIRVTEILQDEETKKEQTR' A
#
# COMPACT_ATOMS: atom_id res chain seq x y z
N MET A 1 11.18 -1.66 3.57
CA MET A 1 10.03 -1.28 2.71
C MET A 1 8.77 -1.24 3.53
N ARG A 2 8.18 -0.07 3.69
CA ARG A 2 6.94 0.15 4.45
C ARG A 2 5.86 0.69 3.51
N LEU A 3 4.64 0.18 3.64
CA LEU A 3 3.49 0.68 2.89
C LEU A 3 3.11 2.09 3.36
N ASP A 4 2.84 3.00 2.43
CA ASP A 4 2.18 4.27 2.70
C ASP A 4 0.66 4.10 2.50
N ASN A 5 -0.05 4.05 3.62
CA ASN A 5 -1.50 3.84 3.64
C ASN A 5 -2.25 4.99 2.94
N ARG A 6 -1.73 6.23 2.98
CA ARG A 6 -2.37 7.37 2.33
C ARG A 6 -2.23 7.26 0.81
N LYS A 7 -1.03 6.94 0.31
CA LYS A 7 -0.82 6.71 -1.13
C LYS A 7 -1.72 5.59 -1.65
N LEU A 8 -1.83 4.50 -0.89
CA LEU A 8 -2.75 3.40 -1.23
C LEU A 8 -4.21 3.88 -1.33
N LEU A 9 -4.70 4.65 -0.36
CA LEU A 9 -6.08 5.15 -0.36
C LEU A 9 -6.36 6.11 -1.52
N ILE A 10 -5.41 7.00 -1.86
CA ILE A 10 -5.53 7.92 -2.99
C ILE A 10 -5.66 7.15 -4.30
N ILE A 11 -4.76 6.20 -4.54
CA ILE A 11 -4.79 5.39 -5.76
C ILE A 11 -6.06 4.54 -5.83
N MET A 12 -6.54 4.05 -4.68
CA MET A 12 -7.80 3.31 -4.63
C MET A 12 -8.99 4.21 -5.02
N ALA A 13 -9.00 5.46 -4.58
CA ALA A 13 -10.03 6.43 -4.94
C ALA A 13 -9.97 6.81 -6.43
N GLU A 14 -8.77 7.08 -6.97
CA GLU A 14 -8.56 7.40 -8.40
C GLU A 14 -9.00 6.26 -9.33
N LYS A 15 -8.90 5.02 -8.87
CA LYS A 15 -9.31 3.82 -9.62
C LYS A 15 -10.73 3.36 -9.28
N GLU A 16 -11.48 4.15 -8.52
CA GLU A 16 -12.85 3.85 -8.08
C GLU A 16 -12.97 2.43 -7.47
N THR A 17 -11.95 2.01 -6.71
CA THR A 17 -11.85 0.65 -6.16
C THR A 17 -11.94 0.64 -4.64
N GLY A 18 -12.63 -0.37 -4.11
CA GLY A 18 -12.78 -0.60 -2.67
C GLY A 18 -11.98 -1.79 -2.17
N VAL A 19 -11.89 -1.96 -0.85
CA VAL A 19 -11.15 -3.06 -0.19
C VAL A 19 -11.52 -4.44 -0.75
N ARG A 20 -12.83 -4.72 -0.95
CA ARG A 20 -13.29 -6.01 -1.47
C ARG A 20 -12.89 -6.22 -2.94
N ALA A 21 -12.91 -5.16 -3.74
CA ALA A 21 -12.49 -5.23 -5.14
C ALA A 21 -10.99 -5.46 -5.24
N LEU A 22 -10.20 -4.68 -4.51
CA LEU A 22 -8.75 -4.86 -4.42
C LEU A 22 -8.37 -6.25 -3.90
N ALA A 23 -9.10 -6.79 -2.92
CA ALA A 23 -8.88 -8.15 -2.43
C ALA A 23 -8.99 -9.20 -3.54
N ARG A 24 -10.03 -9.10 -4.37
CA ARG A 24 -10.21 -10.00 -5.53
C ARG A 24 -9.11 -9.81 -6.58
N LEU A 25 -8.75 -8.57 -6.90
CA LEU A 25 -7.76 -8.24 -7.93
C LEU A 25 -6.33 -8.65 -7.53
N SER A 26 -5.98 -8.49 -6.25
CA SER A 26 -4.64 -8.78 -5.73
C SER A 26 -4.47 -10.22 -5.22
N GLY A 27 -5.57 -10.92 -4.93
CA GLY A 27 -5.51 -12.21 -4.23
C GLY A 27 -5.04 -12.11 -2.78
N VAL A 28 -5.10 -10.92 -2.18
CA VAL A 28 -4.85 -10.67 -0.75
C VAL A 28 -6.19 -10.56 -0.04
N SER A 29 -6.31 -11.11 1.18
CA SER A 29 -7.58 -11.08 1.90
C SER A 29 -8.03 -9.64 2.20
N ALA A 30 -9.35 -9.40 2.18
CA ALA A 30 -9.94 -8.11 2.53
C ALA A 30 -9.61 -7.69 3.99
N ALA A 31 -9.47 -8.66 4.89
CA ALA A 31 -9.05 -8.42 6.27
C ALA A 31 -7.60 -7.93 6.35
N SER A 32 -6.68 -8.55 5.60
CA SER A 32 -5.29 -8.12 5.51
C SER A 32 -5.17 -6.71 4.94
N ILE A 33 -5.84 -6.42 3.81
CA ILE A 33 -5.85 -5.07 3.20
C ILE A 33 -6.37 -4.04 4.21
N SER A 34 -7.45 -4.36 4.92
CA SER A 34 -8.00 -3.48 5.96
C SER A 34 -7.01 -3.24 7.10
N ASN A 35 -6.31 -4.28 7.55
CA ASN A 35 -5.29 -4.15 8.60
C ASN A 35 -4.08 -3.35 8.13
N TYR A 36 -3.71 -3.43 6.84
CA TYR A 36 -2.65 -2.61 6.27
C TYR A 36 -3.05 -1.13 6.24
N ILE A 37 -4.25 -0.81 5.73
CA ILE A 37 -4.77 0.56 5.69
C ILE A 37 -4.84 1.19 7.10
N ARG A 38 -5.27 0.43 8.11
CA ARG A 38 -5.33 0.89 9.50
C ARG A 38 -3.96 0.93 10.19
N GLY A 39 -2.92 0.36 9.59
CA GLY A 39 -1.58 0.26 10.19
C GLY A 39 -1.43 -0.81 11.27
N ASN A 40 -2.42 -1.70 11.43
CA ASN A 40 -2.41 -2.78 12.42
C ASN A 40 -1.39 -3.87 12.08
N SER A 41 -0.99 -3.98 10.81
CA SER A 41 0.02 -4.94 10.36
C SER A 41 0.75 -4.40 9.14
N SER A 42 1.95 -4.89 8.90
CA SER A 42 2.71 -4.56 7.69
C SER A 42 2.56 -5.66 6.64
N PRO A 43 2.40 -5.33 5.35
CA PRO A 43 2.39 -6.32 4.28
C PRO A 43 3.77 -6.93 4.08
N THR A 44 3.80 -8.21 3.67
CA THR A 44 5.02 -8.86 3.20
C THR A 44 5.41 -8.32 1.81
N LEU A 45 6.63 -8.59 1.36
CA LEU A 45 7.06 -8.28 -0.02
C LEU A 45 6.12 -8.91 -1.06
N GLN A 46 5.67 -10.14 -0.82
CA GLN A 46 4.73 -10.82 -1.70
C GLN A 46 3.37 -10.12 -1.72
N SER A 47 2.84 -9.72 -0.56
CA SER A 47 1.58 -8.97 -0.47
C SER A 47 1.67 -7.60 -1.14
N LEU A 48 2.80 -6.89 -0.99
CA LEU A 48 3.05 -5.62 -1.67
C LEU A 48 3.00 -5.78 -3.20
N GLY A 49 3.73 -6.76 -3.75
CA GLY A 49 3.72 -7.05 -5.18
C GLY A 49 2.34 -7.47 -5.71
N LYS A 50 1.59 -8.25 -4.92
CA LYS A 50 0.21 -8.62 -5.25
C LYS A 50 -0.72 -7.41 -5.29
N ILE A 51 -0.63 -6.51 -4.31
CA ILE A 51 -1.44 -5.29 -4.25
C ILE A 51 -1.12 -4.37 -5.43
N SER A 52 0.17 -4.11 -5.70
CA SER A 52 0.56 -3.25 -6.82
C SER A 52 0.13 -3.83 -8.16
N LYS A 53 0.28 -5.16 -8.36
CA LYS A 53 -0.19 -5.85 -9.56
C LYS A 53 -1.71 -5.77 -9.70
N GLY A 54 -2.46 -5.96 -8.62
CA GLY A 54 -3.93 -5.84 -8.62
C GLY A 54 -4.43 -4.42 -8.93
N LEU A 55 -3.65 -3.40 -8.60
CA LEU A 55 -3.94 -2.00 -8.94
C LEU A 55 -3.38 -1.59 -10.31
N GLY A 56 -2.51 -2.39 -10.92
CA GLY A 56 -1.83 -2.05 -12.17
C GLY A 56 -0.85 -0.88 -12.03
N ILE A 57 -0.10 -0.84 -10.92
CA ILE A 57 0.88 0.23 -10.61
C ILE A 57 2.24 -0.37 -10.25
N ARG A 58 3.28 0.48 -10.20
CA ARG A 58 4.58 0.09 -9.63
C ARG A 58 4.49 0.02 -8.11
N VAL A 59 5.23 -0.90 -7.49
CA VAL A 59 5.27 -1.04 -6.01
C VAL A 59 5.71 0.27 -5.35
N THR A 60 6.62 1.02 -5.97
CA THR A 60 7.13 2.31 -5.46
C THR A 60 6.04 3.36 -5.27
N GLU A 61 4.94 3.30 -6.01
CA GLU A 61 3.84 4.28 -5.90
C GLU A 61 3.08 4.18 -4.56
N ILE A 62 3.17 3.04 -3.87
CA ILE A 62 2.48 2.79 -2.59
C ILE A 62 3.45 2.64 -1.42
N LEU A 63 4.74 2.86 -1.62
CA LEU A 63 5.73 2.83 -0.56
C LEU A 63 5.90 4.20 0.08
N GLN A 64 6.25 4.19 1.36
CA GLN A 64 6.75 5.38 2.03
C GLN A 64 8.03 5.83 1.35
N ASP A 65 8.14 7.13 1.11
CA ASP A 65 9.41 7.69 0.68
C ASP A 65 10.38 7.56 1.85
N GLU A 66 11.59 7.07 1.57
CA GLU A 66 12.66 7.12 2.56
C GLU A 66 13.03 8.59 2.68
N GLU A 67 12.36 9.31 3.59
CA GLU A 67 12.78 10.64 4.00
C GLU A 67 14.19 10.47 4.56
N THR A 68 15.18 10.83 3.74
CA THR A 68 16.55 11.04 4.19
C THR A 68 16.45 11.91 5.42
N LYS A 69 16.86 11.37 6.57
CA LYS A 69 17.07 12.14 7.79
C LYS A 69 17.91 13.34 7.38
N LYS A 70 17.29 14.51 7.22
CA LYS A 70 18.02 15.77 7.13
C LYS A 70 18.63 15.93 8.51
N GLU A 71 19.90 15.59 8.62
CA GLU A 71 20.73 15.88 9.77
C GLU A 71 20.50 17.34 10.14
N GLN A 72 19.81 17.55 11.27
CA GLN A 72 19.81 18.84 11.93
C GLN A 72 21.22 19.05 12.49
N THR A 73 22.12 19.56 11.66
CA THR A 73 23.31 20.23 12.15
C THR A 73 22.87 21.59 12.67
N ARG A 74 22.80 21.71 13.99
CA ARG A 74 22.92 22.98 14.70
C ARG A 74 23.84 22.78 15.88
#